data_AF-A0A9E1AB86-F1
#
_entry.id   AF-A0A9E1AB86-F1
#
_cell.length_a   1.000
_cell.length_b   1.000
_cell.length_c   1.000
_cell.angle_alpha   90.00
_cell.angle_beta   90.00
_cell.angle_gamma   90.00
#
_symmetry.space_group_name_H-M   'P 1'
#
loop_
_entity.id
_entity.type
_entity.pdbx_description
1 polymer ?
#
loop_
_entity_poly.entity_id
_entity_poly.type
_entity_poly.pdbx_seq_one_letter_code
_entity_poly.pdbx_strand_id
1 'polypeptide(L)'
;MKPSKRGMPPRAYIAKDVSLLVFCLVGINTVDLYNLGKGCYKDGKLCYNRMKTKGRRADEAYIEIEVPDLVKPLFLKYQGRGDWLFNFNEIYASDKTFNDCVNRGIKDIVRLGGLPPVSTYSFRHSWATIAQVVFEAGLDVVGLCLNHASPLRVTAGYVKTDFSIIDRLNIKILRYVFEEKIKKGGNNL
;
A
#
# COMPACT_ATOMS: atom_id res chain seq x y z
N MET A 1 -12.78 27.45 14.76
CA MET A 1 -12.24 26.53 15.77
C MET A 1 -10.72 26.59 15.68
N LYS A 2 -10.00 27.03 16.73
CA LYS A 2 -8.52 27.11 16.69
C LYS A 2 -7.93 25.68 16.72
N PRO A 3 -6.89 25.36 15.94
CA PRO A 3 -6.24 24.05 16.03
C PRO A 3 -5.67 23.86 17.44
N SER A 4 -5.94 22.70 18.04
CA SER A 4 -5.42 22.29 19.35
C SER A 4 -3.89 22.22 19.34
N LYS A 5 -3.22 22.85 20.32
CA LYS A 5 -1.76 22.76 20.55
C LYS A 5 -1.27 21.37 21.02
N ARG A 6 -2.01 20.28 20.79
CA ARG A 6 -1.52 18.92 21.08
C ARG A 6 -0.81 18.37 19.87
N GLY A 7 0.46 17.99 20.04
CA GLY A 7 1.19 17.19 19.05
C GLY A 7 0.42 15.93 18.69
N MET A 8 0.70 15.40 17.50
CA MET A 8 0.06 14.19 16.98
C MET A 8 0.27 13.01 17.98
N PRO A 9 -0.77 12.24 18.34
CA PRO A 9 -0.60 11.11 19.25
C PRO A 9 0.32 10.05 18.63
N PRO A 10 1.07 9.25 19.42
CA PRO A 10 2.02 8.25 18.90
C PRO A 10 1.43 7.33 17.82
N ARG A 11 0.19 6.87 18.02
CA ARG A 11 -0.53 6.00 17.07
C ARG A 11 -0.75 6.65 15.70
N ALA A 12 -0.88 7.97 15.65
CA ALA A 12 -1.14 8.69 14.42
C ALA A 12 0.12 8.81 13.54
N TYR A 13 1.33 8.78 14.11
CA TYR A 13 2.55 8.66 13.31
C TYR A 13 2.63 7.33 12.57
N ILE A 14 2.35 6.22 13.26
CA ILE A 14 2.29 4.89 12.62
C ILE A 14 1.18 4.87 11.56
N ALA A 15 0.01 5.44 11.86
CA ALA A 15 -1.10 5.49 10.93
C ALA A 15 -0.77 6.27 9.64
N LYS A 16 -0.07 7.40 9.75
CA LYS A 16 0.44 8.17 8.60
C LYS A 16 1.37 7.31 7.75
N ASP A 17 2.35 6.66 8.38
CA ASP A 17 3.36 5.89 7.66
C ASP A 17 2.76 4.64 7.00
N VAL A 18 1.85 3.95 7.67
CA VAL A 18 1.08 2.83 7.08
C VAL A 18 0.20 3.32 5.93
N SER A 19 -0.41 4.51 6.04
CA SER A 19 -1.21 5.08 4.94
C SER A 19 -0.34 5.37 3.70
N LEU A 20 0.91 5.84 3.91
CA LEU A 20 1.89 6.01 2.83
C LEU A 20 2.28 4.66 2.20
N LEU A 21 2.54 3.63 3.02
CA LEU A 21 2.82 2.28 2.52
C LEU A 21 1.65 1.74 1.70
N VAL A 22 0.42 1.83 2.21
CA VAL A 22 -0.80 1.41 1.50
C VAL A 22 -0.89 2.11 0.14
N PHE A 23 -0.75 3.43 0.10
CA PHE A 23 -0.88 4.17 -1.16
C PHE A 23 0.26 3.85 -2.14
N CYS A 24 1.52 3.87 -1.68
CA CYS A 24 2.69 3.73 -2.55
C CYS A 24 2.93 2.31 -3.04
N LEU A 25 2.41 1.31 -2.33
CA LEU A 25 2.45 -0.10 -2.71
C LEU A 25 1.10 -0.53 -3.33
N VAL A 26 0.57 0.30 -4.24
CA VAL A 26 -0.57 -0.03 -5.11
C VAL A 26 -1.83 -0.41 -4.32
N GLY A 27 -2.07 0.30 -3.22
CA GLY A 27 -3.25 0.07 -2.39
C GLY A 27 -3.22 -1.25 -1.61
N ILE A 28 -2.04 -1.84 -1.34
CA ILE A 28 -1.90 -3.06 -0.52
C ILE A 28 -2.78 -3.03 0.75
N ASN A 29 -3.40 -4.16 1.11
CA ASN A 29 -4.21 -4.19 2.33
C ASN A 29 -3.32 -4.24 3.58
N THR A 30 -3.83 -3.72 4.70
CA THR A 30 -3.16 -3.79 6.01
C THR A 30 -2.93 -5.22 6.50
N VAL A 31 -3.85 -6.15 6.21
CA VAL A 31 -3.65 -7.58 6.52
C VAL A 31 -2.48 -8.17 5.75
N ASP A 32 -2.24 -7.74 4.52
CA ASP A 32 -1.09 -8.19 3.74
C ASP A 32 0.18 -7.61 4.35
N LEU A 33 0.23 -6.29 4.60
CA LEU A 33 1.36 -5.62 5.28
C LEU A 33 1.74 -6.28 6.61
N TYR A 34 0.74 -6.69 7.41
CA TYR A 34 0.98 -7.37 8.70
C TYR A 34 1.64 -8.74 8.53
N ASN A 35 1.28 -9.47 7.48
CA ASN A 35 1.67 -10.87 7.26
C ASN A 35 2.82 -11.06 6.26
N LEU A 36 3.43 -9.98 5.74
CA LEU A 36 4.54 -10.09 4.81
C LEU A 36 5.75 -10.74 5.49
N GLY A 37 6.24 -11.83 4.91
CA GLY A 37 7.49 -12.45 5.30
C GLY A 37 8.68 -11.76 4.63
N LYS A 38 9.89 -11.88 5.20
CA LYS A 38 11.13 -11.33 4.61
C LYS A 38 11.38 -11.85 3.21
N GLY A 39 11.07 -13.12 2.96
CA GLY A 39 11.19 -13.75 1.64
C GLY A 39 10.29 -13.12 0.56
N CYS A 40 9.31 -12.29 0.94
CA CYS A 40 8.48 -11.54 -0.01
C CYS A 40 9.18 -10.30 -0.57
N TYR A 41 10.29 -9.83 0.00
CA TYR A 41 11.02 -8.67 -0.51
C TYR A 41 12.36 -9.10 -1.10
N LYS A 42 12.50 -8.99 -2.42
CA LYS A 42 13.69 -9.42 -3.18
C LYS A 42 13.97 -8.43 -4.31
N ASP A 43 15.22 -8.02 -4.46
CA ASP A 43 15.68 -7.17 -5.57
C ASP A 43 14.83 -5.91 -5.80
N GLY A 44 14.42 -5.26 -4.70
CA GLY A 44 13.58 -4.05 -4.75
C GLY A 44 12.11 -4.30 -5.06
N LYS A 45 11.66 -5.55 -5.18
CA LYS A 45 10.26 -5.93 -5.43
C LYS A 45 9.64 -6.65 -4.24
N LEU A 46 8.36 -6.35 -4.01
CA LEU A 46 7.47 -7.14 -3.17
C LEU A 46 6.75 -8.19 -4.01
N CYS A 47 7.01 -9.45 -3.72
CA CYS A 47 6.41 -10.62 -4.34
C CYS A 47 5.63 -11.40 -3.29
N TYR A 48 4.29 -11.41 -3.36
CA TYR A 48 3.47 -12.01 -2.31
C TYR A 48 2.10 -12.49 -2.79
N ASN A 49 1.49 -13.37 -1.99
CA ASN A 49 0.14 -13.88 -2.20
C ASN A 49 -0.85 -13.14 -1.30
N ARG A 50 -1.86 -12.50 -1.89
CA ARG A 50 -2.84 -11.69 -1.13
C ARG A 50 -3.64 -12.54 -0.14
N MET A 51 -3.56 -12.22 1.15
CA MET A 51 -4.12 -12.98 2.26
C MET A 51 -5.61 -13.27 2.11
N LYS A 52 -6.39 -12.27 1.68
CA LYS A 52 -7.85 -12.40 1.55
C LYS A 52 -8.28 -13.46 0.53
N THR A 53 -7.47 -13.71 -0.50
CA THR A 53 -7.89 -14.47 -1.68
C THR A 53 -6.99 -15.64 -2.05
N LYS A 54 -5.80 -15.77 -1.44
CA LYS A 54 -4.81 -16.79 -1.80
C LYS A 54 -5.34 -18.22 -1.76
N GLY A 55 -6.11 -18.59 -0.73
CA GLY A 55 -6.67 -19.93 -0.58
C GLY A 55 -7.89 -20.23 -1.47
N ARG A 56 -8.29 -19.32 -2.37
CA ARG A 56 -9.49 -19.47 -3.22
C ARG A 56 -9.20 -19.32 -4.71
N ARG A 57 -7.96 -18.96 -5.08
CA ARG A 57 -7.57 -18.73 -6.47
C ARG A 57 -6.50 -19.73 -6.88
N ALA A 58 -6.57 -20.20 -8.12
CA ALA A 58 -5.60 -21.13 -8.67
C ALA A 58 -4.19 -20.53 -8.82
N ASP A 59 -4.11 -19.20 -9.03
CA ASP A 59 -2.86 -18.44 -9.06
C ASP A 59 -2.39 -17.99 -7.65
N GLU A 60 -3.03 -18.53 -6.61
CA GLU A 60 -2.79 -18.20 -5.20
C GLU A 60 -2.86 -16.69 -4.88
N ALA A 61 -3.51 -15.89 -5.73
CA ALA A 61 -3.51 -14.43 -5.64
C ALA A 61 -2.09 -13.82 -5.57
N TYR A 62 -1.15 -14.36 -6.34
CA TYR A 62 0.20 -13.80 -6.42
C TYR A 62 0.22 -12.42 -7.10
N ILE A 63 1.11 -11.53 -6.65
CA ILE A 63 1.36 -10.21 -7.24
C ILE A 63 2.81 -9.79 -7.00
N GLU A 64 3.36 -9.02 -7.95
CA GLU A 64 4.66 -8.36 -7.84
C GLU A 64 4.48 -6.84 -7.91
N ILE A 65 5.17 -6.11 -7.04
CA ILE A 65 5.15 -4.64 -6.97
C ILE A 65 6.57 -4.14 -6.71
N GLU A 66 7.11 -3.33 -7.61
CA GLU A 66 8.36 -2.60 -7.35
C GLU A 66 8.18 -1.61 -6.20
N VAL A 67 9.10 -1.64 -5.23
CA VAL A 67 9.06 -0.80 -4.04
C VAL A 67 9.64 0.58 -4.36
N PRO A 68 8.82 1.64 -4.33
CA PRO A 68 9.31 2.99 -4.63
C PRO A 68 10.32 3.47 -3.58
N ASP A 69 11.34 4.22 -4.01
CA ASP A 69 12.34 4.82 -3.11
C ASP A 69 11.71 5.65 -1.99
N LEU A 70 10.59 6.32 -2.29
CA LEU A 70 9.81 7.12 -1.35
C LEU A 70 9.46 6.38 -0.05
N VAL A 71 9.29 5.06 -0.09
CA VAL A 71 8.92 4.24 1.07
C VAL A 71 10.04 3.36 1.61
N LYS A 72 11.22 3.32 0.98
CA LYS A 72 12.38 2.58 1.51
C LYS A 72 12.77 2.99 2.94
N PRO A 73 12.71 4.28 3.35
CA PRO A 73 12.94 4.66 4.74
C PRO A 73 11.91 4.05 5.71
N LEU A 74 10.68 3.81 5.27
CA LEU A 74 9.66 3.15 6.10
C LEU A 74 9.93 1.65 6.22
N PHE A 75 10.49 1.02 5.18
CA PHE A 75 10.94 -0.38 5.27
C PHE A 75 12.02 -0.54 6.34
N LEU A 76 13.00 0.37 6.37
CA LEU A 76 14.02 0.36 7.41
C LEU A 76 13.42 0.64 8.80
N LYS A 77 12.55 1.66 8.91
CA LYS A 77 11.93 2.05 10.18
C LYS A 77 11.10 0.93 10.83
N TYR A 78 10.37 0.18 10.02
CA TYR A 78 9.47 -0.88 10.48
C TYR A 78 10.04 -2.28 10.27
N GLN A 79 11.34 -2.43 10.03
CA GLN A 79 11.96 -3.72 9.74
C GLN A 79 11.64 -4.75 10.84
N GLY A 80 11.10 -5.90 10.42
CA GLY A 80 10.73 -7.00 11.31
C GLY A 80 11.90 -7.91 11.73
N ARG A 81 11.73 -8.59 12.86
CA ARG A 81 12.60 -9.67 13.33
C ARG A 81 12.13 -11.04 12.84
N GLY A 82 13.01 -12.03 12.93
CA GLY A 82 12.72 -13.39 12.48
C GLY A 82 12.34 -13.43 11.00
N ASP A 83 11.23 -14.07 10.68
CA ASP A 83 10.75 -14.28 9.31
C ASP A 83 9.87 -13.15 8.77
N TRP A 84 9.57 -12.12 9.56
CA TRP A 84 8.65 -11.05 9.17
C TRP A 84 9.35 -9.86 8.52
N LEU A 85 8.76 -9.34 7.45
CA LEU A 85 9.29 -8.16 6.75
C LEU A 85 9.14 -6.90 7.60
N PHE A 86 7.96 -6.74 8.23
CA PHE A 86 7.66 -5.62 9.11
C PHE A 86 7.42 -6.09 10.55
N ASN A 87 7.77 -5.26 11.53
CA ASN A 87 7.60 -5.52 12.97
C ASN A 87 6.16 -5.32 13.47
N PHE A 88 5.16 -5.21 12.60
CA PHE A 88 3.77 -4.95 13.01
C PHE A 88 3.19 -6.07 13.88
N ASN A 89 3.60 -7.33 13.68
CA ASN A 89 3.21 -8.45 14.55
C ASN A 89 3.90 -8.44 15.93
N GLU A 90 4.98 -7.67 16.08
CA GLU A 90 5.66 -7.49 17.36
C GLU A 90 4.98 -6.37 18.17
N ILE A 91 4.38 -5.41 17.47
CA ILE A 91 3.72 -4.24 18.07
C ILE A 91 2.24 -4.53 18.37
N TYR A 92 1.57 -5.31 17.51
CA TYR A 92 0.14 -5.58 17.57
C TYR A 92 -0.12 -7.08 17.65
N ALA A 93 -1.06 -7.48 18.50
CA ALA A 93 -1.37 -8.89 18.74
C ALA A 93 -2.04 -9.62 17.54
N SER A 94 -2.64 -8.87 16.60
CA SER A 94 -3.26 -9.44 15.41
C SER A 94 -3.36 -8.41 14.28
N ASP A 95 -3.55 -8.89 13.05
CA ASP A 95 -3.79 -8.08 11.85
C ASP A 95 -5.07 -7.22 12.01
N LYS A 96 -6.11 -7.76 12.65
CA LYS A 96 -7.32 -7.01 12.98
C LYS A 96 -7.01 -5.86 13.95
N THR A 97 -6.24 -6.13 15.01
CA THR A 97 -5.86 -5.11 15.99
C THR A 97 -4.98 -4.03 15.36
N PHE A 98 -4.05 -4.43 14.50
CA PHE A 98 -3.24 -3.52 13.70
C PHE A 98 -4.12 -2.60 12.84
N ASN A 99 -5.03 -3.18 12.06
CA ASN A 99 -5.94 -2.41 11.21
C ASN A 99 -6.83 -1.43 12.02
N ASP A 100 -7.37 -1.87 13.15
CA ASP A 100 -8.21 -1.04 14.02
C ASP A 100 -7.40 0.12 14.62
N CYS A 101 -6.17 -0.14 15.08
CA CYS A 101 -5.26 0.87 15.62
C CYS A 101 -4.84 1.90 14.55
N VAL A 102 -4.50 1.44 13.34
CA VAL A 102 -4.15 2.31 12.21
C VAL A 102 -5.34 3.22 11.88
N ASN A 103 -6.56 2.67 11.74
CA ASN A 103 -7.74 3.47 11.42
C ASN A 103 -8.11 4.47 12.53
N ARG A 104 -7.89 4.12 13.81
CA ARG A 104 -8.02 5.10 14.91
C ARG A 104 -7.00 6.22 14.80
N GLY A 105 -5.75 5.91 14.46
CA GLY A 105 -4.72 6.93 14.22
C GLY A 105 -5.04 7.81 13.01
N ILE A 106 -5.61 7.27 11.93
CA ILE A 106 -6.11 8.07 10.80
C ILE A 106 -7.21 9.03 11.26
N LYS A 107 -8.16 8.57 12.08
CA LYS A 107 -9.21 9.44 12.65
C LYS A 107 -8.61 10.58 13.49
N ASP A 108 -7.54 10.32 14.23
CA ASP A 108 -6.82 11.36 14.96
C ASP A 108 -6.23 12.42 14.02
N ILE A 109 -5.57 12.00 12.93
CA ILE A 109 -5.02 12.90 11.90
C ILE A 109 -6.12 13.75 11.27
N VAL A 110 -7.20 13.10 10.82
CA VAL A 110 -8.35 13.74 10.18
C VAL A 110 -8.95 14.82 11.10
N ARG A 111 -9.19 14.48 12.36
CA ARG A 111 -9.74 15.40 13.36
C ARG A 111 -8.81 16.59 13.62
N LEU A 112 -7.49 16.34 13.75
CA LEU A 112 -6.50 17.39 13.98
C LEU A 112 -6.38 18.32 12.76
N GLY A 113 -6.48 17.78 11.55
CA GLY A 113 -6.38 18.53 10.30
C GLY A 113 -7.69 19.16 9.82
N GLY A 114 -8.82 18.88 10.47
CA GLY A 114 -10.14 19.34 10.00
C GLY A 114 -10.52 18.76 8.63
N LEU A 115 -10.09 17.53 8.34
CA LEU A 115 -10.28 16.87 7.04
C LEU A 115 -11.57 16.04 7.00
N PRO A 116 -12.04 15.63 5.81
CA PRO A 116 -13.09 14.63 5.68
C PRO A 116 -12.67 13.26 6.27
N PRO A 117 -13.63 12.45 6.75
CA PRO A 117 -13.33 11.12 7.28
C PRO A 117 -12.74 10.22 6.20
N VAL A 118 -11.55 9.69 6.48
CA VAL A 118 -10.86 8.70 5.65
C VAL A 118 -10.42 7.50 6.50
N SER A 119 -10.11 6.41 5.81
CA SER A 119 -9.66 5.13 6.36
C SER A 119 -8.50 4.58 5.54
N THR A 120 -7.90 3.47 5.96
CA THR A 120 -6.93 2.74 5.13
C THR A 120 -7.48 2.39 3.75
N TYR A 121 -8.78 2.02 3.70
CA TYR A 121 -9.46 1.70 2.45
C TYR A 121 -9.63 2.90 1.53
N SER A 122 -9.75 4.12 2.09
CA SER A 122 -9.80 5.35 1.32
C SER A 122 -8.52 5.55 0.51
N PHE A 123 -7.34 5.25 1.05
CA PHE A 123 -6.07 5.36 0.30
C PHE A 123 -5.98 4.37 -0.86
N ARG A 124 -6.43 3.13 -0.66
CA ARG A 124 -6.53 2.11 -1.72
C ARG A 124 -7.47 2.57 -2.84
N HIS A 125 -8.62 3.13 -2.47
CA HIS A 125 -9.56 3.69 -3.43
C HIS A 125 -8.98 4.89 -4.17
N SER A 126 -8.32 5.82 -3.47
CA SER A 126 -7.69 6.97 -4.11
C SER A 126 -6.67 6.55 -5.16
N TRP A 127 -5.82 5.55 -4.87
CA TRP A 127 -4.88 5.03 -5.87
C TRP A 127 -5.61 4.53 -7.12
N ALA A 128 -6.67 3.72 -6.94
CA ALA A 128 -7.46 3.17 -8.04
C ALA A 128 -8.21 4.24 -8.84
N THR A 129 -8.79 5.22 -8.15
CA THR A 129 -9.48 6.35 -8.79
C THR A 129 -8.51 7.21 -9.58
N ILE A 130 -7.31 7.49 -9.07
CA ILE A 130 -6.29 8.24 -9.82
C ILE A 130 -5.85 7.44 -11.04
N ALA A 131 -5.57 6.14 -10.88
CA ALA A 131 -5.23 5.26 -11.99
C ALA A 131 -6.28 5.33 -13.13
N GLN A 132 -7.56 5.23 -12.77
CA GLN A 132 -8.65 5.23 -13.74
C GLN A 132 -8.93 6.61 -14.34
N VAL A 133 -9.05 7.65 -13.50
CA VAL A 133 -9.57 8.96 -13.93
C VAL A 133 -8.47 9.85 -14.50
N VAL A 134 -7.26 9.80 -13.94
CA VAL A 134 -6.15 10.67 -14.36
C VAL A 134 -5.28 10.01 -15.42
N PHE A 135 -5.07 8.69 -15.31
CA PHE A 135 -4.23 7.93 -16.24
C PHE A 135 -5.03 7.05 -17.21
N GLU A 136 -6.36 7.17 -17.18
CA GLU A 136 -7.27 6.48 -18.11
C GLU A 136 -7.04 4.96 -18.15
N ALA A 137 -6.57 4.37 -17.04
CA ALA A 137 -6.33 2.94 -16.95
C ALA A 137 -7.65 2.17 -17.04
N GLY A 138 -7.69 1.15 -17.91
CA GLY A 138 -8.82 0.24 -18.03
C GLY A 138 -9.15 -0.45 -16.69
N LEU A 139 -10.43 -0.78 -16.48
CA LEU A 139 -10.89 -1.43 -15.25
C LEU A 139 -10.24 -2.81 -15.03
N ASP A 140 -9.84 -3.49 -16.10
CA ASP A 140 -9.05 -4.71 -16.09
C ASP A 140 -7.64 -4.46 -15.53
N VAL A 141 -6.96 -3.39 -15.96
CA VAL A 141 -5.66 -2.97 -15.45
C VAL A 141 -5.75 -2.56 -13.98
N VAL A 142 -6.76 -1.75 -13.62
CA VAL A 142 -7.00 -1.39 -12.21
C VAL A 142 -7.30 -2.64 -11.37
N GLY A 143 -8.09 -3.57 -11.92
CA GLY A 143 -8.37 -4.87 -11.30
C GLY A 143 -7.09 -5.68 -11.06
N LEU A 144 -6.20 -5.76 -12.04
CA LEU A 144 -4.89 -6.41 -11.93
C LEU A 144 -4.04 -5.76 -10.84
N CYS A 145 -3.94 -4.43 -10.83
CA CYS A 145 -3.16 -3.67 -9.84
C CYS A 145 -3.64 -3.94 -8.41
N LEU A 146 -4.97 -4.01 -8.21
CA LEU A 146 -5.57 -4.33 -6.92
C LEU A 146 -5.57 -5.84 -6.62
N ASN A 147 -5.00 -6.66 -7.49
CA ASN A 147 -4.97 -8.12 -7.41
C ASN A 147 -6.38 -8.72 -7.24
N HIS A 148 -7.31 -8.25 -8.06
CA HIS A 148 -8.65 -8.82 -8.20
C HIS A 148 -8.60 -10.03 -9.15
N ALA A 149 -9.50 -10.99 -8.95
CA ALA A 149 -9.55 -12.16 -9.82
C ALA A 149 -9.96 -11.73 -11.24
N SER A 150 -9.22 -12.21 -12.25
CA SER A 150 -9.57 -11.95 -13.64
C SER A 150 -10.96 -12.52 -13.95
N PRO A 151 -11.82 -11.77 -14.67
CA PRO A 151 -13.08 -12.30 -15.18
C PRO A 151 -12.82 -13.36 -16.28
N LEU A 152 -11.66 -13.32 -16.95
CA LEU A 152 -11.26 -14.24 -18.03
C LEU A 152 -10.45 -15.43 -17.50
N ARG A 153 -11.07 -16.25 -16.63
CA ARG A 153 -10.38 -17.33 -15.91
C ARG A 153 -9.73 -18.39 -16.81
N VAL A 154 -10.35 -18.71 -17.95
CA VAL A 154 -9.85 -19.73 -18.88
C VAL A 154 -8.59 -19.22 -19.59
N THR A 155 -8.64 -18.00 -20.14
CA THR A 155 -7.51 -17.40 -20.86
C THR A 155 -6.32 -17.12 -19.95
N ALA A 156 -6.57 -16.73 -18.70
CA ALA A 156 -5.53 -16.49 -17.71
C ALA A 156 -4.65 -17.72 -17.43
N GLY A 157 -5.15 -18.95 -17.64
CA GLY A 157 -4.37 -20.18 -17.49
C GLY A 157 -3.33 -20.42 -18.58
N TYR A 158 -3.42 -19.71 -19.73
CA TYR A 158 -2.54 -19.89 -20.88
C TYR A 158 -1.52 -18.76 -21.06
N VAL A 159 -1.60 -17.71 -20.25
CA VAL A 159 -0.73 -16.53 -20.36
C VAL A 159 -0.02 -16.25 -19.05
N LYS A 160 1.26 -15.89 -19.11
CA LYS A 160 1.98 -15.38 -17.95
C LYS A 160 1.53 -13.95 -17.69
N THR A 161 1.08 -13.67 -16.46
CA THR A 161 0.72 -12.30 -16.06
C THR A 161 1.97 -11.42 -16.06
N ASP A 162 1.94 -10.31 -16.81
CA ASP A 162 2.99 -9.29 -16.79
C ASP A 162 2.69 -8.26 -15.68
N PHE A 163 3.37 -8.37 -14.54
CA PHE A 163 3.23 -7.42 -13.44
C PHE A 163 3.93 -6.08 -13.69
N SER A 164 4.79 -5.95 -14.71
CA SER A 164 5.50 -4.70 -14.98
C SER A 164 4.56 -3.54 -15.39
N ILE A 165 3.33 -3.85 -15.81
CA ILE A 165 2.29 -2.84 -16.03
C ILE A 165 1.91 -2.11 -14.74
N ILE A 166 1.93 -2.82 -13.60
CA ILE A 166 1.66 -2.25 -12.27
C ILE A 166 2.75 -1.24 -11.93
N ASP A 167 4.02 -1.62 -12.10
CA ASP A 167 5.19 -0.80 -11.81
C ASP A 167 5.17 0.51 -12.65
N ARG A 168 4.95 0.38 -13.97
CA ARG A 168 4.86 1.52 -14.89
C ARG A 168 3.75 2.51 -14.51
N LEU A 169 2.59 2.00 -14.11
CA LEU A 169 1.46 2.85 -13.73
C LEU A 169 1.67 3.50 -12.36
N ASN A 170 2.17 2.73 -11.38
CA ASN A 170 2.43 3.21 -10.04
C ASN A 170 3.43 4.37 -10.05
N ILE A 171 4.54 4.27 -10.81
CA ILE A 171 5.52 5.36 -10.92
C ILE A 171 4.90 6.66 -11.43
N LYS A 172 4.02 6.59 -12.45
CA LYS A 172 3.32 7.76 -12.97
C LYS A 172 2.40 8.40 -11.92
N ILE A 173 1.64 7.58 -11.20
CA ILE A 173 0.74 8.03 -10.12
C ILE A 173 1.54 8.70 -9.00
N LEU A 174 2.64 8.08 -8.56
CA LEU A 174 3.46 8.65 -7.48
C LEU A 174 4.12 9.96 -7.90
N ARG A 175 4.57 10.09 -9.15
CA ARG A 175 5.09 11.35 -9.68
C ARG A 175 4.01 12.44 -9.67
N TYR A 176 2.79 12.13 -10.09
CA TYR A 176 1.66 13.05 -10.07
C TYR A 176 1.28 13.50 -8.65
N VAL A 177 1.21 12.57 -7.70
CA VAL A 177 0.77 12.86 -6.33
C VAL A 177 1.85 13.54 -5.47
N PHE A 178 3.11 13.20 -5.69
CA PHE A 178 4.23 13.66 -4.86
C PHE A 178 5.16 14.66 -5.59
N GLU A 179 4.71 15.26 -6.69
CA GLU A 179 5.53 16.08 -7.60
C GLU A 179 6.33 17.19 -6.89
N GLU A 180 5.75 17.88 -5.90
CA GLU A 180 6.47 18.91 -5.13
C GLU A 180 7.59 18.36 -4.24
N LYS A 181 7.48 17.11 -3.77
CA LYS A 181 8.52 16.47 -2.96
C LYS A 181 9.67 15.94 -3.81
N ILE A 182 9.39 15.50 -5.04
CA ILE A 182 10.41 15.07 -6.00
C ILE A 182 11.24 16.28 -6.47
N LYS A 183 10.60 17.44 -6.71
CA LYS A 183 11.29 18.69 -7.08
C LYS A 183 12.19 19.25 -5.95
N LYS A 184 11.82 19.06 -4.68
CA LYS A 184 12.61 19.53 -3.51
C LYS A 184 13.75 18.59 -3.10
N GLY A 185 13.76 17.34 -3.59
CA GLY A 185 14.84 16.36 -3.34
C GLY A 185 15.79 16.16 -4.54
N GLY A 186 15.59 16.90 -5.63
CA GLY A 186 16.34 16.77 -6.87
C GLY A 186 17.73 17.38 -6.79
N ASN A 187 18.62 16.77 -6.03
CA ASN A 187 20.05 16.75 -6.33
C ASN A 187 20.68 15.49 -5.71
N ASN A 188 20.11 14.33 -6.07
CA ASN A 188 20.75 13.01 -6.19
C ASN A 188 19.65 11.95 -6.34
N LEU A 189 19.33 11.60 -7.59
CA LEU A 189 18.83 10.29 -7.99
C LEU A 189 19.87 9.70 -8.95
#